data_AF-A0A7J0GE16-F1
#
_entry.id   AF-A0A7J0GE16-F1
#
_cell.length_a   1.000
_cell.length_b   1.000
_cell.length_c   1.000
_cell.angle_alpha   90.00
_cell.angle_beta   90.00
_cell.angle_gamma   90.00
#
_symmetry.space_group_name_H-M   'P 1'
#
loop_
_entity.id
_entity.type
_entity.pdbx_description
1 polymer ?
#
loop_
_entity_poly.entity_id
_entity_poly.type
_entity_poly.pdbx_seq_one_letter_code
_entity_poly.pdbx_strand_id
1 'polypeptide(L)' 'MKEDVQKEAVAIAIAAFEKFSVEKDVAEQIKKEFDKKYGPTWHCIVGKNFGMNPTNPIGVF' A
#
# COMPACT_ATOMS: atom_id res chain seq x y z
N MET A 1 -11.18 -10.02 -0.32
CA MET A 1 -10.99 -8.92 -1.29
C MET A 1 -11.82 -9.25 -2.52
N LYS A 2 -12.75 -8.38 -2.94
CA LYS A 2 -13.40 -8.55 -4.24
C LYS A 2 -12.37 -8.29 -5.34
N GLU A 3 -12.45 -9.05 -6.43
CA GLU A 3 -11.48 -8.99 -7.53
C GLU A 3 -11.35 -7.57 -8.12
N ASP A 4 -12.44 -6.80 -8.07
CA ASP A 4 -12.50 -5.40 -8.49
C ASP A 4 -11.57 -4.50 -7.66
N VAL A 5 -11.60 -4.63 -6.33
CA VAL A 5 -10.77 -3.81 -5.42
C VAL A 5 -9.29 -4.11 -5.62
N GLN A 6 -8.95 -5.36 -5.93
CA GLN A 6 -7.57 -5.74 -6.22
C GLN A 6 -7.06 -5.10 -7.51
N LYS A 7 -7.86 -5.10 -8.59
CA LYS A 7 -7.50 -4.45 -9.86
C LYS A 7 -7.30 -2.94 -9.65
N GLU A 8 -8.17 -2.33 -8.87
CA GLU A 8 -8.08 -0.91 -8.53
C GLU A 8 -6.85 -0.60 -7.67
N ALA A 9 -6.51 -1.47 -6.70
CA ALA A 9 -5.29 -1.34 -5.90
C ALA A 9 -4.02 -1.31 -6.75
N VAL A 10 -3.93 -2.21 -7.72
CA VAL A 10 -2.80 -2.26 -8.66
C VAL A 10 -2.72 -0.99 -9.49
N ALA A 11 -3.84 -0.52 -10.04
CA ALA A 11 -3.88 0.71 -10.84
C ALA A 11 -3.45 1.94 -10.03
N ILE A 12 -3.94 2.07 -8.79
CA ILE A 12 -3.59 3.17 -7.88
C ILE A 12 -2.10 3.11 -7.51
N ALA A 13 -1.58 1.92 -7.22
CA ALA A 13 -0.17 1.74 -6.91
C ALA A 13 0.74 2.14 -8.08
N ILE A 14 0.42 1.72 -9.30
CA ILE A 14 1.17 2.10 -10.51
C ILE A 14 1.21 3.62 -10.66
N ALA A 15 0.05 4.28 -10.60
CA ALA A 15 -0.04 5.73 -10.70
C ALA A 15 0.72 6.47 -9.57
N ALA A 16 0.78 5.89 -8.37
CA ALA A 16 1.55 6.44 -7.27
C ALA A 16 3.07 6.32 -7.51
N PHE A 17 3.55 5.18 -8.01
CA PHE A 17 4.96 4.98 -8.36
C PHE A 17 5.42 5.81 -9.57
N GLU A 18 4.52 6.18 -10.48
CA GLU A 18 4.84 7.11 -11.57
C GLU A 18 5.00 8.55 -11.10
N LYS A 19 4.27 8.95 -10.05
CA LYS A 19 4.27 10.33 -9.51
C LYS A 19 5.30 10.56 -8.42
N PHE A 20 5.62 9.53 -7.64
CA PHE A 20 6.45 9.64 -6.45
C PHE A 20 7.59 8.62 -6.49
N SER A 21 8.81 9.08 -6.22
CA SER A 21 10.00 8.21 -6.14
C SER A 21 10.37 7.81 -4.72
N VAL A 22 9.80 8.48 -3.71
CA VAL A 22 10.04 8.20 -2.29
C VAL A 22 8.95 7.25 -1.79
N GLU A 23 9.35 6.12 -1.20
CA GLU A 23 8.45 5.04 -0.78
C GLU A 23 7.38 5.51 0.23
N LYS A 24 7.75 6.43 1.12
CA LYS A 24 6.82 7.06 2.06
C LYS A 24 5.70 7.82 1.35
N ASP A 25 6.03 8.59 0.32
CA ASP A 25 5.06 9.41 -0.41
C ASP A 25 4.13 8.52 -1.25
N VAL A 26 4.67 7.44 -1.82
CA VAL A 26 3.89 6.41 -2.50
C VAL A 26 2.86 5.79 -1.53
N ALA A 27 3.30 5.38 -0.33
CA ALA A 27 2.43 4.78 0.67
C ALA A 27 1.33 5.74 1.14
N GLU A 28 1.68 7.01 1.38
CA GLU A 28 0.72 8.04 1.78
C GLU A 28 -0.31 8.32 0.67
N GLN A 29 0.13 8.37 -0.59
CA GLN A 29 -0.77 8.59 -1.73
C GLN A 29 -1.75 7.42 -1.90
N ILE A 30 -1.27 6.18 -1.85
CA ILE A 30 -2.12 4.99 -1.97
C ILE A 30 -3.13 4.98 -0.82
N LYS A 31 -2.70 5.23 0.42
CA LYS A 31 -3.60 5.31 1.58
C LYS A 31 -4.68 6.37 1.37
N LYS A 32 -4.33 7.59 0.94
CA LYS A 32 -5.29 8.67 0.72
C LYS A 32 -6.34 8.32 -0.35
N GLU A 33 -5.93 7.72 -1.46
CA GLU A 33 -6.85 7.29 -2.52
C GLU A 33 -7.81 6.21 -2.02
N PHE A 34 -7.30 5.24 -1.25
CA PHE A 34 -8.11 4.17 -0.67
C PHE A 34 -9.08 4.67 0.41
N ASP A 35 -8.61 5.50 1.35
CA ASP A 35 -9.43 6.11 2.39
C ASP A 35 -10.56 6.96 1.77
N LYS A 36 -10.28 7.68 0.67
CA LYS A 36 -11.28 8.50 -0.04
C LYS A 36 -12.34 7.64 -0.74
N LYS A 37 -11.94 6.51 -1.33
CA LYS A 37 -12.80 5.71 -2.20
C LYS A 37 -13.62 4.66 -1.46
N TYR A 38 -13.03 4.05 -0.44
CA TYR A 38 -13.64 2.94 0.32
C TYR A 38 -13.89 3.28 1.78
N GLY A 39 -13.52 4.49 2.22
CA GLY A 39 -13.66 4.95 3.60
C GLY A 39 -12.45 4.58 4.47
N PRO A 40 -12.15 5.37 5.51
CA PRO A 40 -11.05 5.10 6.43
C PRO A 40 -11.36 3.91 7.37
N THR A 41 -10.37 3.22 7.92
CA THR A 41 -8.91 3.45 7.84
C THR A 41 -8.21 2.33 7.08
N TRP A 42 -7.41 2.70 6.06
CA TRP A 42 -6.56 1.78 5.32
C TRP A 42 -5.10 1.84 5.79
N HIS A 43 -4.45 0.68 5.77
CA HIS A 43 -3.03 0.52 6.04
C HIS A 43 -2.32 0.22 4.72
N CYS A 44 -1.26 0.96 4.42
CA CYS A 44 -0.47 0.81 3.20
C CYS A 44 1.01 0.70 3.57
N ILE A 45 1.70 -0.25 2.95
CA ILE A 45 3.07 -0.62 3.29
C ILE A 45 3.84 -0.74 1.99
N VAL A 46 4.87 0.09 1.84
CA VAL A 46 5.68 0.20 0.60
C VAL A 46 7.15 0.16 0.98
N GLY A 47 7.90 -0.71 0.32
CA GLY A 47 9.31 -0.92 0.59
C GLY A 47 9.90 -2.03 -0.27
N LYS A 48 11.21 -1.97 -0.51
CA LYS A 48 11.93 -2.97 -1.32
C LYS A 48 12.50 -4.11 -0.48
N ASN A 49 12.67 -3.91 0.83
CA ASN A 49 13.36 -4.84 1.71
C ASN A 49 12.58 -5.02 3.02
N PHE A 50 11.48 -5.77 2.95
CA PHE A 50 10.79 -6.23 4.15
C PHE A 50 11.56 -7.41 4.71
N GLY A 51 12.27 -7.19 5.81
CA GLY A 51 12.93 -8.27 6.54
C GLY A 51 11.89 -9.23 7.10
N MET A 52 11.53 -10.28 6.34
CA MET A 52 10.77 -11.39 6.87
C MET A 52 11.72 -12.24 7.70
N ASN A 53 11.88 -11.89 8.97
CA ASN A 53 12.63 -12.72 9.91
C ASN A 53 11.74 -13.93 10.26
N PRO A 54 12.10 -15.18 9.90
CA PRO A 54 11.25 -16.35 10.11
C PRO A 54 11.06 -16.73 11.59
N THR A 55 11.60 -15.95 12.53
CA THR A 55 11.60 -16.23 13.97
C THR A 55 10.62 -15.38 14.80
N ASN A 56 9.89 -14.44 14.19
CA ASN A 56 8.91 -13.63 14.93
C ASN A 56 7.53 -13.64 14.21
N PRO A 57 6.53 -14.40 14.70
CA PRO A 57 5.20 -14.46 14.08
C PRO A 57 4.39 -13.16 14.22
N ILE A 58 4.91 -12.15 14.91
CA ILE A 58 4.34 -10.81 14.97
C ILE A 58 5.25 -9.90 14.14
N GLY A 59 5.10 -10.01 12.82
CA GLY A 59 5.52 -8.94 11.92
C GLY A 59 4.65 -7.73 12.24
N VAL A 60 5.22 -6.76 12.97
CA VAL A 60 4.58 -5.46 13.13
C VAL A 60 4.63 -4.79 11.76
N PHE A 61 3.45 -4.73 11.14
CA PHE A 61 3.11 -3.96 9.97
C PHE A 61 2.41 -2.68 10.41
#